data_AF-A0A133UHT2-F1
#
_entry.id   AF-A0A133UHT2-F1
#
_cell.length_a   1.000
_cell.length_b   1.000
_cell.length_c   1.000
_cell.angle_alpha   90.00
_cell.angle_beta   90.00
_cell.angle_gamma   90.00
#
_symmetry.space_group_name_H-M   'P 1'
#
loop_
_entity.id
_entity.type
_entity.pdbx_description
1 polymer ?
#
loop_
_entity_poly.entity_id
_entity_poly.type
_entity_poly.pdbx_seq_one_letter_code
_entity_poly.pdbx_strand_id
1 'polypeptide(L)' 'MERLTEGECFLCGGSFTKRGMGRHLESCRKENFSVEREGKTIHLRVSGRHRPEYWMHLAVKPETTLEELRPFPNRHRA' A
#
# COMPACT_ATOMS: atom_id res chain seq x y z
N MET A 1 12.26 14.50 13.46
CA MET A 1 10.82 14.76 13.32
C MET A 1 10.37 14.06 12.04
N GLU A 2 9.45 13.09 12.09
CA GLU A 2 8.96 12.42 10.88
C GLU A 2 8.01 13.37 10.13
N ARG A 3 8.26 13.64 8.85
CA ARG A 3 7.40 14.51 8.03
C ARG A 3 6.02 13.88 7.92
N LEU A 4 4.97 14.63 8.24
CA LEU A 4 3.60 14.20 7.99
C LEU A 4 3.42 14.11 6.47
N THR A 5 3.25 12.89 5.98
CA THR A 5 3.01 12.61 4.57
C THR A 5 1.67 11.93 4.44
N GLU A 6 0.92 12.36 3.44
CA GLU A 6 -0.37 11.78 3.06
C GLU A 6 -0.19 10.86 1.86
N GLY A 7 -1.09 9.90 1.74
CA GLY A 7 -1.17 8.99 0.61
C GLY A 7 -2.63 8.65 0.32
N GLU A 8 -2.90 8.37 -0.95
CA GLU A 8 -4.22 8.01 -1.44
C GLU A 8 -4.50 6.51 -1.24
N CYS A 9 -5.70 6.19 -0.78
CA CYS A 9 -6.18 4.82 -0.76
C CYS A 9 -6.78 4.46 -2.11
N PHE A 10 -6.16 3.55 -2.85
CA PHE A 10 -6.64 3.10 -4.16
C PHE A 10 -7.98 2.34 -4.13
N LEU A 11 -8.47 1.96 -2.96
CA LEU A 11 -9.77 1.28 -2.83
C LEU A 11 -10.94 2.28 -2.80
N CYS A 12 -10.77 3.42 -2.14
CA CYS A 12 -11.86 4.39 -1.92
C CYS A 12 -11.56 5.82 -2.39
N GLY A 13 -10.34 6.10 -2.86
CA GLY A 13 -9.86 7.43 -3.27
C GLY A 13 -9.60 8.40 -2.12
N GLY A 14 -9.75 7.98 -0.86
CA GLY A 14 -9.54 8.84 0.31
C GLY A 14 -8.05 9.12 0.56
N SER A 15 -7.73 10.31 1.07
CA SER A 15 -6.37 10.69 1.49
C SER A 15 -6.17 10.48 2.99
N PHE A 16 -5.08 9.79 3.35
CA PHE A 16 -4.79 9.45 4.75
C PHE A 16 -3.31 9.65 5.07
N THR A 17 -3.03 10.01 6.32
CA THR A 17 -1.65 10.06 6.80
C THR A 17 -1.00 8.67 6.82
N LYS A 18 0.32 8.61 6.73
CA LYS A 18 1.09 7.35 6.88
C LYS A 18 0.73 6.54 8.14
N ARG A 19 0.42 7.23 9.25
CA ARG A 19 -0.02 6.59 10.50
C ARG A 19 -1.48 6.12 10.43
N GLY A 20 -2.34 6.90 9.77
CA GLY A 20 -3.77 6.60 9.62
C GLY A 20 -4.08 5.50 8.60
N MET A 21 -3.27 5.36 7.54
CA MET A 21 -3.55 4.44 6.43
C MET A 21 -3.71 2.98 6.88
N GLY A 22 -2.85 2.50 7.78
CA GLY A 22 -2.93 1.12 8.28
C GLY A 22 -4.29 0.82 8.94
N ARG A 23 -4.75 1.70 9.83
CA ARG A 23 -6.05 1.57 10.51
C ARG A 23 -7.22 1.72 9.53
N HIS A 24 -7.10 2.63 8.56
CA HIS A 24 -8.10 2.80 7.52
C HIS A 24 -8.29 1.52 6.68
N LEU A 25 -7.19 0.87 6.27
CA LEU A 25 -7.25 -0.32 5.42
C LEU A 25 -7.91 -1.53 6.11
N GLU A 26 -7.91 -1.61 7.44
CA GLU A 26 -8.58 -2.68 8.19
C GLU A 26 -10.10 -2.71 7.95
N SER A 27 -10.73 -1.54 7.82
CA SER A 27 -12.16 -1.42 7.51
C SER A 27 -12.40 -1.32 6.01
N CYS A 28 -11.65 -0.47 5.31
CA CYS A 28 -11.83 -0.20 3.89
C CYS A 28 -11.69 -1.47 3.04
N ARG A 29 -10.76 -2.37 3.39
CA ARG A 29 -10.62 -3.65 2.70
C ARG A 29 -11.84 -4.55 2.89
N LYS A 30 -12.49 -4.58 4.05
CA LYS A 30 -13.68 -5.43 4.26
C LYS A 30 -14.86 -4.98 3.40
N GLU A 31 -14.96 -3.68 3.16
CA GLU A 31 -16.04 -3.07 2.38
C GLU A 31 -15.79 -3.20 0.86
N ASN A 32 -14.53 -3.15 0.43
CA ASN A 32 -14.17 -3.07 -1.00
C ASN A 32 -13.56 -4.37 -1.56
N PHE A 33 -13.03 -5.26 -0.72
CA PHE A 33 -12.50 -6.57 -1.10
C PHE A 33 -13.42 -7.66 -0.55
N SER A 34 -14.04 -8.44 -1.43
CA SER A 34 -14.78 -9.64 -1.02
C SER A 34 -13.82 -10.82 -1.01
N VAL A 35 -13.59 -11.40 0.17
CA VAL A 35 -12.66 -12.53 0.38
C VAL A 35 -12.96 -13.72 -0.55
N GLU A 36 -14.22 -13.88 -0.96
CA GLU A 36 -14.65 -14.93 -1.88
C GLU A 36 -14.22 -14.71 -3.34
N ARG A 37 -13.97 -13.47 -3.78
CA ARG A 37 -13.67 -13.16 -5.19
C ARG A 37 -12.17 -13.08 -5.49
N GLU A 38 -11.34 -12.81 -4.48
CA GLU A 38 -9.93 -12.48 -4.68
C GLU A 38 -8.95 -13.43 -3.96
N GLY A 39 -9.47 -14.41 -3.22
CA GLY A 39 -8.66 -15.40 -2.51
C GLY A 39 -7.89 -14.82 -1.32
N LYS A 40 -6.99 -15.63 -0.74
CA LYS A 40 -6.11 -15.17 0.34
C LYS A 40 -5.15 -14.13 -0.23
N THR A 41 -4.94 -13.03 0.49
CA THR A 41 -3.90 -12.04 0.15
C THR A 41 -3.08 -11.67 1.37
N ILE A 42 -1.81 -11.33 1.12
CA ILE A 42 -0.85 -10.84 2.10
C ILE A 42 -0.81 -9.31 1.98
N HIS A 43 -0.86 -8.64 3.13
CA HIS A 43 -0.71 -7.19 3.20
C HIS A 43 0.75 -6.84 3.48
N LEU A 44 1.41 -6.19 2.53
CA LEU A 44 2.79 -5.72 2.64
C LEU A 44 2.82 -4.22 2.89
N ARG A 45 3.67 -3.80 3.82
CA ARG A 45 4.00 -2.39 4.07
C ARG A 45 5.40 -2.10 3.58
N VAL A 46 5.52 -1.23 2.59
CA VAL A 46 6.80 -0.80 2.03
C VAL A 46 7.15 0.58 2.59
N SER A 47 8.38 0.75 3.05
CA SER A 47 8.89 2.04 3.55
C SER A 47 10.32 2.30 3.07
N GLY A 48 10.59 3.56 2.73
CA GLY A 48 11.93 4.00 2.35
C GLY A 48 12.82 4.16 3.57
N ARG A 49 13.92 3.38 3.65
CA ARG A 49 14.88 3.44 4.76
C ARG A 49 15.47 4.84 4.96
N HIS A 50 15.80 5.53 3.87
CA HIS A 50 16.37 6.88 3.87
C HIS A 50 15.43 7.93 3.24
N ARG A 51 14.20 7.52 2.91
CA ARG A 51 13.15 8.38 2.35
C ARG A 51 11.85 8.11 3.12
N PRO A 52 11.69 8.66 4.34
CA PRO A 52 10.56 8.35 5.20
C PRO A 52 9.19 8.75 4.60
N GLU A 53 9.19 9.66 3.62
CA GLU A 53 8.02 10.02 2.81
C GLU A 53 7.62 8.97 1.78
N TYR A 54 8.54 8.07 1.41
CA TYR A 54 8.25 7.00 0.49
C TYR A 54 7.69 5.83 1.28
N TRP A 55 6.40 5.59 1.13
CA TRP A 55 5.70 4.48 1.74
C TRP A 55 4.52 4.04 0.90
N MET A 56 4.15 2.77 1.01
CA MET A 56 3.03 2.18 0.27
C MET A 56 2.50 0.96 1.02
N HIS A 57 1.22 0.69 0.81
CA HIS A 57 0.55 -0.53 1.27
C HIS A 57 0.12 -1.34 0.05
N LEU A 58 0.45 -2.63 0.02
CA LEU A 58 0.14 -3.53 -1.10
C LEU A 58 -0.64 -4.74 -0.60
N ALA A 59 -1.67 -5.13 -1.35
CA ALA A 59 -2.32 -6.44 -1.19
C ALA A 59 -1.86 -7.34 -2.33
N VAL A 60 -1.22 -8.47 -2.02
CA VAL A 60 -0.62 -9.38 -3.01
C VAL A 60 -1.07 -10.81 -2.77
N LYS A 61 -1.07 -11.64 -3.81
CA LYS A 61 -1.33 -13.08 -3.65
C LYS A 61 -0.17 -13.73 -2.90
N PRO A 62 -0.39 -14.76 -2.07
CA PRO A 62 0.67 -15.45 -1.34
C PRO A 62 1.77 -16.02 -2.24
N GLU A 63 1.43 -16.35 -3.48
CA GLU A 63 2.31 -16.95 -4.48
C GLU A 63 3.07 -15.90 -5.28
N THR A 64 2.81 -14.60 -5.05
CA THR A 64 3.50 -13.50 -5.75
C THR A 64 4.98 -13.55 -5.44
N THR A 65 5.79 -13.69 -6.47
CA THR A 65 7.25 -13.72 -6.37
C THR A 65 7.81 -12.32 -6.13
N LEU A 66 9.02 -12.25 -5.57
CA LEU A 66 9.69 -10.96 -5.37
C LEU A 66 10.01 -10.26 -6.70
N GLU A 67 10.20 -11.03 -7.78
CA GLU A 67 10.42 -10.49 -9.11
C GLU A 67 9.19 -9.77 -9.65
N GLU A 68 7.99 -10.32 -9.44
CA GLU A 68 6.71 -9.67 -9.77
C GLU A 68 6.44 -8.43 -8.92
N LEU A 69 6.97 -8.39 -7.69
CA LEU A 69 6.92 -7.22 -6.81
C LEU A 69 7.94 -6.14 -7.16
N ARG A 70 8.87 -6.37 -8.10
CA ARG A 70 9.87 -5.36 -8.44
C ARG A 70 9.14 -4.09 -8.91
N PRO A 71 9.31 -2.97 -8.18
CA PRO A 71 8.83 -1.70 -8.70
C PRO A 71 9.55 -1.45 -10.02
N PHE A 72 8.80 -1.18 -11.09
CA PHE A 72 9.35 -0.59 -12.31
C PHE A 72 10.31 0.55 -11.91
N PRO A 73 11.48 0.71 -12.55
CA PRO A 73 12.39 1.80 -12.21
C PRO A 73 11.62 3.10 -12.30
N ASN A 74 11.56 3.83 -11.18
CA ASN A 74 10.93 5.13 -11.08
C ASN A 74 11.38 5.97 -12.27
N ARG A 75 10.49 6.18 -13.25
CA ARG A 75 10.67 7.26 -14.22
C ARG A 75 10.54 8.54 -13.40
N HIS A 76 11.65 8.99 -12.84
CA HIS A 76 11.82 10.38 -12.47
C HIS A 76 11.59 11.18 -13.75
N ARG A 77 10.37 11.67 -13.90
CA ARG A 77 10.03 12.65 -14.92
C ARG A 77 10.83 13.90 -14.55
N ALA A 78 11.79 14.23 -15.41
CA ALA A 78 12.53 15.49 -15.39
C ALA A 78 11.58 16.69 -15.42
#